data_AF-A0AAD2SLI0-F1
#
_entry.id   AF-A0AAD2SLI0-F1
#
_cell.length_a   1.000
_cell.length_b   1.000
_cell.length_c   1.000
_cell.angle_alpha   90.00
_cell.angle_beta   90.00
_cell.angle_gamma   90.00
#
_symmetry.space_group_name_H-M   'P 1'
#
loop_
_entity.id
_entity.type
_entity.pdbx_description
1 polymer ?
#
loop_
_entity_poly.entity_id
_entity_poly.type
_entity_poly.pdbx_seq_one_letter_code
_entity_poly.pdbx_strand_id
1 'polypeptide(L)'
;MKKTLLRRLLMASCFAMLAGCTFSEINKMQTKAQSDATVARAQAQLPRTQHQQPLTWTDRQWINPSPIPVAVRERNRQAPSCNITQAKKNITLQELAQRITALCGTPVIFTPDAIDISQSSVSTGVTRQMSGSLPP
;
A
#
# COMPACT_ATOMS: atom_id res chain seq x y z
N MET A 1 -38.58 -72.40 13.71
CA MET A 1 -39.18 -71.31 12.93
C MET A 1 -39.53 -70.05 13.74
N LYS A 2 -40.00 -70.15 15.00
CA LYS A 2 -40.34 -68.97 15.83
C LYS A 2 -39.14 -68.04 16.17
N LYS A 3 -37.95 -68.62 16.41
CA LYS A 3 -36.73 -67.84 16.76
C LYS A 3 -36.19 -66.98 15.61
N THR A 4 -36.33 -67.43 14.37
CA THR A 4 -35.87 -66.68 13.17
C THR A 4 -36.82 -65.54 12.81
N LEU A 5 -38.13 -65.70 13.06
CA LEU A 5 -39.12 -64.63 12.91
C LEU A 5 -38.95 -63.54 13.97
N LEU A 6 -38.70 -63.91 15.23
CA LEU A 6 -38.45 -62.94 16.31
C LEU A 6 -37.17 -62.13 16.08
N ARG A 7 -36.11 -62.78 15.56
CA ARG A 7 -34.84 -62.11 15.22
C ARG A 7 -35.00 -61.15 14.03
N ARG A 8 -35.86 -61.47 13.05
CA ARG A 8 -36.16 -60.57 11.92
C ARG A 8 -37.01 -59.38 12.34
N LEU A 9 -37.98 -59.58 13.25
CA LEU A 9 -38.79 -58.50 13.82
C LEU A 9 -37.95 -57.52 14.66
N LEU A 10 -37.02 -58.03 15.48
CA LEU A 10 -36.09 -57.20 16.25
C LEU A 10 -35.13 -56.39 15.38
N MET A 11 -34.67 -56.95 14.24
CA MET A 11 -33.83 -56.19 13.32
C MET A 11 -34.65 -55.11 12.58
N ALA A 12 -35.88 -55.40 12.17
CA ALA A 12 -36.74 -54.43 11.49
C ALA A 12 -37.12 -53.23 12.38
N SER A 13 -37.38 -53.45 13.68
CA SER A 13 -37.67 -52.35 14.61
C SER A 13 -36.47 -51.42 14.83
N CYS A 14 -35.25 -51.98 14.82
CA CYS A 14 -34.01 -51.20 14.95
C CYS A 14 -33.82 -50.24 13.76
N PHE A 15 -34.10 -50.70 12.52
CA PHE A 15 -34.03 -49.83 11.33
C PHE A 15 -35.10 -48.73 11.33
N ALA A 16 -36.31 -49.02 11.81
CA ALA A 16 -37.38 -48.02 11.88
C ALA A 16 -37.08 -46.88 12.86
N MET A 17 -36.39 -47.17 13.98
CA MET A 17 -36.02 -46.15 14.96
C MET A 17 -34.89 -45.23 14.46
N LEU A 18 -33.96 -45.73 13.64
CA LEU A 18 -32.94 -44.89 13.01
C LEU A 18 -33.53 -43.94 11.96
N ALA A 19 -34.60 -44.33 11.26
CA ALA A 19 -35.28 -43.47 10.28
C ALA A 19 -36.07 -42.32 10.92
N GLY A 20 -36.52 -42.46 12.18
CA GLY A 20 -37.26 -41.40 12.88
C GLY A 20 -36.41 -40.16 13.23
N CYS A 21 -35.11 -40.35 13.46
CA CYS A 21 -34.19 -39.26 13.78
C CYS A 21 -33.79 -38.42 12.57
N THR A 22 -33.88 -38.96 11.34
CA THR A 22 -33.47 -38.25 10.12
C THR A 22 -34.56 -37.31 9.59
N PHE A 23 -35.84 -37.61 9.82
CA PHE A 23 -36.96 -36.77 9.33
C PHE A 23 -37.00 -35.37 9.95
N SER A 24 -36.63 -35.24 11.24
CA SER A 24 -36.56 -33.94 11.91
C SER A 24 -35.47 -33.03 11.31
N GLU A 25 -34.32 -33.61 10.97
CA GLU A 25 -33.22 -32.89 10.33
C GLU A 25 -33.53 -32.52 8.86
N ILE A 26 -34.24 -33.37 8.12
CA ILE A 26 -34.69 -33.05 6.76
C ILE A 26 -35.63 -31.83 6.77
N ASN A 27 -36.56 -31.76 7.72
CA ASN A 27 -37.46 -30.61 7.84
C ASN A 27 -36.69 -29.31 8.15
N LYS A 28 -35.67 -29.37 9.02
CA LYS A 28 -34.79 -28.22 9.32
C LYS A 28 -33.95 -27.80 8.11
N MET A 29 -33.44 -28.75 7.34
CA MET A 29 -32.70 -28.45 6.12
C MET A 29 -33.60 -27.83 5.05
N GLN A 30 -34.85 -28.29 4.94
CA GLN A 30 -35.81 -27.74 3.99
C GLN A 30 -36.22 -26.31 4.35
N THR A 31 -36.48 -26.00 5.63
CA THR A 31 -36.80 -24.64 6.06
C THR A 31 -35.62 -23.69 5.86
N LYS A 32 -34.39 -24.16 6.15
CA LYS A 32 -33.17 -23.39 5.89
C LYS A 32 -32.92 -23.15 4.40
N ALA A 33 -33.12 -24.16 3.56
CA ALA A 33 -32.99 -23.99 2.11
C ALA A 33 -34.03 -23.00 1.56
N GLN A 34 -35.24 -23.00 2.10
CA GLN A 34 -36.27 -22.02 1.74
C GLN A 34 -35.90 -20.60 2.17
N SER A 35 -35.37 -20.41 3.39
CA SER A 35 -34.92 -19.08 3.84
C SER A 35 -33.72 -18.56 3.04
N ASP A 36 -32.78 -19.43 2.71
CA ASP A 36 -31.61 -19.03 1.91
C ASP A 36 -32.03 -18.66 0.49
N ALA A 37 -33.00 -19.39 -0.08
CA ALA A 37 -33.55 -19.09 -1.39
C ALA A 37 -34.36 -17.79 -1.43
N THR A 38 -35.03 -17.39 -0.34
CA THR A 38 -35.74 -16.10 -0.30
C THR A 38 -34.75 -14.93 -0.19
N VAL A 39 -33.70 -15.06 0.62
CA VAL A 39 -32.63 -14.07 0.73
C VAL A 39 -31.88 -13.90 -0.60
N ALA A 40 -31.51 -15.00 -1.25
CA ALA A 40 -30.83 -14.96 -2.55
C ALA A 40 -31.69 -14.30 -3.65
N ARG A 41 -33.01 -14.58 -3.67
CA ARG A 41 -33.94 -13.93 -4.61
C ARG A 41 -34.09 -12.44 -4.31
N ALA A 42 -34.19 -12.05 -3.04
CA ALA A 42 -34.23 -10.64 -2.66
C ALA A 42 -32.95 -9.91 -3.10
N GLN A 43 -31.77 -10.52 -2.91
CA GLN A 43 -30.50 -9.96 -3.36
C GLN A 43 -30.35 -9.92 -4.88
N ALA A 44 -30.90 -10.90 -5.61
CA ALA A 44 -30.88 -10.90 -7.08
C ALA A 44 -31.86 -9.89 -7.68
N GLN A 45 -32.94 -9.57 -6.97
CA GLN A 45 -33.94 -8.55 -7.35
C GLN A 45 -33.54 -7.13 -6.96
N LEU A 46 -32.58 -6.96 -6.04
CA LEU A 46 -31.94 -5.66 -5.86
C LEU A 46 -31.43 -5.24 -7.23
N PRO A 47 -31.93 -4.12 -7.79
CA PRO A 47 -31.46 -3.66 -9.07
C PRO A 47 -29.95 -3.54 -8.96
N ARG A 48 -29.21 -4.19 -9.88
CA ARG A 48 -27.82 -3.84 -10.19
C ARG A 48 -27.82 -2.37 -10.67
N THR A 49 -28.08 -1.46 -9.74
CA THR A 49 -28.05 0.00 -9.88
C THR A 49 -26.62 0.47 -10.11
N GLN A 50 -25.66 -0.41 -9.92
CA GLN A 50 -24.39 -0.34 -10.61
C GLN A 50 -24.58 -0.81 -12.05
N HIS A 51 -25.39 -0.06 -12.82
CA HIS A 51 -25.16 -0.01 -14.26
C HIS A 51 -23.66 0.26 -14.40
N GLN A 52 -22.95 -0.68 -15.05
CA GLN A 52 -21.57 -0.48 -15.42
C GLN A 52 -21.58 0.72 -16.37
N GLN A 53 -21.41 1.92 -15.81
CA GLN A 53 -21.08 3.10 -16.58
C GLN A 53 -19.91 2.66 -17.46
N PRO A 54 -20.03 2.75 -18.80
CA PRO A 54 -18.97 2.28 -19.68
C PRO A 54 -17.69 3.00 -19.27
N LEU A 55 -16.63 2.24 -19.02
CA LEU A 55 -15.32 2.79 -18.69
C LEU A 55 -14.88 3.65 -19.87
N THR A 56 -14.97 4.96 -19.73
CA THR A 56 -14.48 5.91 -20.73
C THR A 56 -13.02 6.19 -20.45
N TRP A 57 -12.17 6.01 -21.46
CA TRP A 57 -10.80 6.50 -21.40
C TRP A 57 -10.81 8.01 -21.27
N THR A 58 -10.01 8.54 -20.34
CA THR A 58 -9.79 9.98 -20.22
C THR A 58 -8.46 10.33 -20.87
N ASP A 59 -8.49 11.24 -21.83
CA ASP A 59 -7.27 11.76 -22.48
C ASP A 59 -6.57 12.82 -21.62
N ARG A 60 -7.15 13.16 -20.46
CA ARG A 60 -6.56 14.13 -19.54
C ARG A 60 -5.59 13.47 -18.58
N GLN A 61 -4.40 14.07 -18.51
CA GLN A 61 -3.37 13.70 -17.57
C GLN A 61 -3.88 13.86 -16.12
N TRP A 62 -3.74 12.81 -15.31
CA TRP A 62 -4.19 12.77 -13.91
C TRP A 62 -3.26 13.52 -12.95
N ILE A 63 -2.07 13.92 -13.42
CA ILE A 63 -1.13 14.73 -12.65
C ILE A 63 -1.35 16.21 -12.94
N ASN A 64 -1.07 17.05 -11.95
CA ASN A 64 -0.96 18.49 -12.14
C ASN A 64 0.42 18.82 -12.73
N PRO A 65 0.53 19.29 -14.00
CA PRO A 65 1.80 19.65 -14.60
C PRO A 65 2.33 21.02 -14.14
N SER A 66 1.57 21.74 -13.31
CA SER A 66 1.97 23.07 -12.86
C SER A 66 3.20 22.96 -11.95
N PRO A 67 4.31 23.65 -12.26
CA PRO A 67 5.48 23.63 -11.43
C PRO A 67 5.15 24.22 -10.05
N ILE A 68 5.57 23.53 -8.99
CA ILE A 68 5.46 24.05 -7.63
C ILE A 68 6.39 25.27 -7.55
N PRO A 69 5.89 26.47 -7.23
CA PRO A 69 6.73 27.64 -7.08
C PRO A 69 7.67 27.40 -5.90
N VAL A 70 8.92 27.04 -6.21
CA VAL A 70 9.99 26.99 -5.22
C VAL A 70 10.23 28.45 -4.86
N ALA A 71 9.84 28.85 -3.65
CA ALA A 71 10.29 30.12 -3.12
C ALA A 71 11.81 30.07 -3.15
N VAL A 72 12.42 30.80 -4.08
CA VAL A 72 13.84 31.17 -4.00
C VAL A 72 13.89 32.02 -2.75
N ARG A 73 14.03 31.38 -1.59
CA ARG A 73 14.39 32.08 -0.38
C ARG A 73 15.71 32.72 -0.76
N GLU A 74 15.69 34.04 -0.99
CA GLU A 74 16.86 34.88 -0.85
C GLU A 74 17.34 34.62 0.56
N ARG A 75 18.19 33.60 0.65
CA ARG A 75 18.78 33.13 1.86
C ARG A 75 19.70 34.29 2.17
N ASN A 76 19.26 35.17 3.06
CA ASN A 76 20.10 36.20 3.65
C ASN A 76 21.22 35.44 4.38
N ARG A 77 22.23 35.04 3.61
CA ARG A 77 23.36 34.19 3.99
C ARG A 77 24.38 35.12 4.63
N GLN A 78 23.98 35.78 5.71
CA GLN A 78 24.97 36.41 6.56
C GLN A 78 25.71 35.28 7.28
N ALA A 79 26.95 35.04 6.88
CA ALA A 79 27.82 34.15 7.63
C ALA A 79 27.95 34.68 9.07
N PRO A 80 28.11 33.80 10.07
CA PRO A 80 28.37 34.24 11.44
C PRO A 80 29.56 35.20 11.47
N SER A 81 29.55 36.17 12.38
CA SER A 81 30.59 37.20 12.55
C SER A 81 31.87 36.61 13.16
N CYS A 82 32.44 35.60 12.53
CA CYS A 82 33.66 34.93 12.94
C CYS A 82 34.66 34.89 11.79
N ASN A 83 35.94 35.11 12.11
CA ASN A 83 37.01 35.11 11.12
C ASN A 83 37.53 33.68 10.93
N ILE A 84 37.14 33.05 9.83
CA ILE A 84 37.59 31.68 9.48
C ILE A 84 38.83 31.80 8.58
N THR A 85 40.01 31.45 9.10
CA THR A 85 41.28 31.52 8.33
C THR A 85 41.79 30.12 7.99
N GLN A 86 41.84 29.70 6.72
CA GLN A 86 42.32 28.36 6.36
C GLN A 86 43.84 28.32 6.19
N ALA A 87 44.55 27.61 7.07
CA ALA A 87 46.02 27.51 7.01
C ALA A 87 46.53 26.31 6.18
N LYS A 88 45.74 25.23 6.07
CA LYS A 88 46.13 23.98 5.41
C LYS A 88 45.54 23.91 4.00
N LYS A 89 46.37 23.60 2.99
CA LYS A 89 45.96 23.50 1.58
C LYS A 89 44.99 22.33 1.31
N ASN A 90 45.15 21.23 2.03
CA ASN A 90 44.30 20.03 1.91
C ASN A 90 43.66 19.71 3.27
N ILE A 91 42.35 19.89 3.40
CA ILE A 91 41.56 19.61 4.61
C ILE A 91 40.31 18.84 4.22
N THR A 92 39.84 17.91 5.05
CA THR A 92 38.56 17.23 4.81
C THR A 92 37.40 18.14 5.22
N LEU A 93 36.21 17.91 4.65
CA LEU A 93 35.01 18.68 5.04
C LEU A 93 34.70 18.52 6.53
N GLN A 94 34.89 17.32 7.07
CA GLN A 94 34.69 17.00 8.47
C GLN A 94 35.64 17.79 9.37
N GLU A 95 36.93 17.83 9.04
CA GLU A 95 37.93 18.65 9.76
C GLU A 95 37.60 20.14 9.69
N LEU A 96 37.14 20.62 8.53
CA LEU A 96 36.72 22.01 8.36
C LEU A 96 35.50 22.36 9.22
N ALA A 97 34.48 21.49 9.27
CA ALA A 97 33.30 21.70 10.11
C ALA A 97 33.64 21.74 11.59
N GLN A 98 34.48 20.82 12.07
CA GLN A 98 34.93 20.81 13.46
C GLN A 98 35.65 22.12 13.80
N ARG A 99 36.50 22.59 12.90
CA ARG A 99 37.24 23.84 13.09
C ARG A 99 36.33 25.07 13.12
N ILE A 100 35.39 25.18 12.18
CA ILE A 100 34.42 26.28 12.18
C ILE A 100 33.55 26.23 13.45
N THR A 101 33.13 25.03 13.86
CA THR A 101 32.34 24.86 15.09
C THR A 101 33.13 25.29 16.33
N ALA A 102 34.42 24.94 16.40
CA ALA A 102 35.30 25.35 17.49
C ALA A 102 35.57 26.86 17.52
N LEU A 103 35.69 27.51 16.35
CA LEU A 103 35.97 28.95 16.25
C LEU A 103 34.73 29.82 16.42
N CYS A 104 33.59 29.39 15.88
CA CYS A 104 32.38 30.19 15.77
C CYS A 104 31.26 29.74 16.73
N GLY A 105 31.47 28.66 17.49
CA GLY A 105 30.48 28.10 18.42
C GLY A 105 29.19 27.62 17.75
N THR A 106 29.17 27.52 16.41
CA THR A 106 27.99 27.22 15.61
C THR A 106 28.17 25.87 14.93
N PRO A 107 27.25 24.91 15.11
CA PRO A 107 27.37 23.61 14.46
C PRO A 107 27.25 23.74 12.94
N VAL A 108 28.21 23.13 12.23
CA VAL A 108 28.23 23.10 10.77
C VAL A 108 27.73 21.75 10.28
N ILE A 109 26.72 21.79 9.41
CA ILE A 109 26.14 20.61 8.76
C ILE A 109 26.30 20.77 7.25
N PHE A 110 26.87 19.76 6.59
CA PHE A 110 26.94 19.69 5.14
C PHE A 110 25.75 18.92 4.60
N THR A 111 25.23 19.41 3.48
CA THR A 111 24.23 18.69 2.70
C THR A 111 24.90 17.51 1.98
N PRO A 112 24.16 16.42 1.70
CA PRO A 112 24.74 15.19 1.16
C PRO A 112 25.42 15.40 -0.20
N ASP A 113 24.88 16.27 -1.05
CA ASP A 113 25.47 16.67 -2.33
C ASP A 113 26.88 17.26 -2.19
N ALA A 114 27.14 18.06 -1.15
CA ALA A 114 28.46 18.61 -0.89
C ALA A 114 29.46 17.55 -0.40
N ILE A 115 28.99 16.55 0.35
CA ILE A 115 29.79 15.43 0.84
C ILE A 115 30.16 14.52 -0.34
N ASP A 116 29.21 14.22 -1.22
CA ASP A 116 29.40 13.34 -2.37
C ASP A 116 30.41 13.92 -3.37
N ILE A 117 30.41 15.24 -3.59
CA ILE A 117 31.40 15.94 -4.43
C ILE A 117 32.82 15.81 -3.85
N SER A 118 32.97 15.73 -2.52
CA SER A 118 34.27 15.60 -1.87
C SER A 118 34.87 14.19 -1.93
N GLN A 119 34.02 13.17 -2.06
CA GLN A 119 34.42 11.76 -2.08
C GLN A 119 34.45 11.18 -3.50
N SER A 120 33.68 11.75 -4.42
CA SER A 120 33.52 11.24 -5.78
C SER A 120 34.14 12.23 -6.76
N SER A 121 35.17 11.79 -7.47
CA SER A 121 35.62 12.45 -8.69
C SER A 121 34.48 12.47 -9.71
N VAL A 122 33.75 13.58 -9.74
CA VAL A 122 32.81 14.02 -10.79
C VAL A 122 31.82 12.93 -11.25
N SER A 123 30.67 12.86 -10.60
CA SER A 123 29.43 12.66 -11.35
C SER A 123 28.40 13.69 -10.89
N THR A 124 28.49 14.88 -11.48
CA THR A 124 27.33 15.75 -11.67
C THR A 124 26.18 14.86 -12.15
N GLY A 125 25.09 14.75 -11.38
CA GLY A 125 23.89 14.04 -11.82
C GLY A 125 23.43 14.61 -13.15
N VAL A 126 23.72 13.90 -14.24
CA VAL A 126 23.38 14.34 -15.59
C VAL A 126 21.89 14.08 -15.78
N THR A 127 21.06 15.14 -15.75
CA THR A 127 19.72 15.09 -16.35
C THR A 127 19.89 14.84 -17.84
N ARG A 128 19.60 13.62 -18.30
CA ARG A 128 19.61 13.28 -19.72
C ARG A 128 18.30 13.74 -20.33
N GLN A 129 18.39 14.55 -21.39
CA GLN A 129 17.27 14.86 -22.25
C GLN A 129 16.70 13.54 -22.79
N MET A 130 15.42 13.28 -22.52
CA MET A 130 14.73 12.16 -23.16
C MET A 130 14.56 12.50 -24.63
N SER A 131 15.19 11.74 -25.51
CA SER A 131 14.97 11.84 -26.95
C SER A 131 13.60 11.26 -27.28
N GLY A 132 12.65 12.13 -27.56
CA GLY A 132 11.32 11.76 -28.05
C GLY A 132 10.52 13.01 -28.34
N SER A 133 9.88 13.08 -29.51
CA SER A 133 8.88 14.10 -29.76
C SER A 133 7.72 13.85 -28.80
N LEU A 134 7.35 14.88 -28.03
CA LEU A 134 6.09 14.90 -27.31
C LEU A 134 4.97 14.57 -28.30
N PRO A 135 4.09 13.60 -27.99
CA PRO A 135 2.93 13.34 -28.82
C PRO A 135 2.09 14.63 -28.95
N PRO A 136 1.44 14.85 -30.10
CA PRO A 136 0.69 16.07 -30.38
C PRO A 136 -0.44 16.32 -29.38
#